data_AF-A0A0F9PPE4-F1
#
_entry.id   AF-A0A0F9PPE4-F1
#
_cell.length_a   1.000
_cell.length_b   1.000
_cell.length_c   1.000
_cell.angle_alpha   90.00
_cell.angle_beta   90.00
_cell.angle_gamma   90.00
#
_symmetry.space_group_name_H-M   'P 1'
#
loop_
_entity.id
_entity.type
_entity.pdbx_description
1 polymer ?
#
loop_
_entity_poly.entity_id
_entity_poly.type
_entity_poly.pdbx_seq_one_letter_code
_entity_poly.pdbx_strand_id
1 'polypeptide(L)'
;MAKVTAPLFSFGARGKLADALVYFPWKGVDAVRSYVVPANPNTAAQSTQRTRMTDAVAEWHGASYSADDVAAWNRLANLQAGSLSGFNRMVQEYINEDILGSTWERMSDGLSLSPSAINFDARVTKASAGNAPTVRWGTSPTNMPNSEVMLDLGGDLWRATVAPLSASTLYYFTMDVGASPTDWGRVGIYTQRTTA
;
A
#
# COMPACT_ATOMS: atom_id res chain seq x y z
N MET A 1 25.47 -30.54 15.97
CA MET A 1 26.28 -30.90 14.79
C MET A 1 27.44 -31.72 15.30
N ALA A 2 27.54 -32.98 14.89
CA ALA A 2 28.65 -33.82 15.33
C ALA A 2 29.95 -33.31 14.69
N LYS A 3 30.99 -33.07 15.49
CA LYS A 3 32.33 -32.82 14.99
C LYS A 3 32.87 -34.17 14.49
N VAL A 4 33.11 -34.29 13.20
CA VAL A 4 33.68 -35.50 12.60
C VAL A 4 35.21 -35.39 12.63
N THR A 5 35.87 -36.46 13.08
CA THR A 5 37.34 -36.53 13.09
C THR A 5 37.81 -36.98 11.70
N ALA A 6 38.61 -36.15 11.03
CA ALA A 6 39.17 -36.39 9.70
C ALA A 6 38.14 -36.81 8.63
N PRO A 7 37.07 -36.01 8.38
CA PRO A 7 36.17 -36.29 7.27
C PRO A 7 36.98 -36.34 5.96
N LEU A 8 36.87 -37.43 5.21
CA LEU A 8 37.66 -37.67 3.99
C LEU A 8 39.16 -37.45 4.17
N PHE A 9 39.75 -37.98 5.25
CA PHE A 9 41.19 -37.88 5.55
C PHE A 9 41.71 -36.44 5.65
N SER A 10 40.86 -35.48 6.02
CA SER A 10 41.22 -34.05 6.12
C SER A 10 41.61 -33.42 4.78
N PHE A 11 41.22 -34.02 3.65
CA PHE A 11 41.22 -33.30 2.39
C PHE A 11 40.11 -32.25 2.42
N GLY A 12 40.40 -31.04 1.93
CA GLY A 12 39.47 -29.90 1.90
C GLY A 12 38.28 -30.13 0.97
N ALA A 13 37.37 -31.02 1.35
CA ALA A 13 36.21 -31.41 0.58
C ALA A 13 35.08 -30.38 0.75
N ARG A 14 34.47 -30.01 -0.37
CA ARG A 14 33.31 -29.11 -0.42
C ARG A 14 32.25 -29.71 -1.33
N GLY A 15 30.98 -29.56 -0.96
CA GLY A 15 29.84 -29.95 -1.79
C GLY A 15 29.10 -31.17 -1.28
N LYS A 16 28.13 -31.62 -2.09
CA LYS A 16 27.24 -32.73 -1.74
C LYS A 16 27.76 -34.07 -2.27
N LEU A 17 27.59 -35.12 -1.49
CA LEU A 17 27.80 -36.50 -1.90
C LEU A 17 26.45 -37.23 -1.89
N ALA A 18 26.01 -37.65 -3.08
CA ALA A 18 24.86 -38.52 -3.32
C ALA A 18 23.58 -38.14 -2.53
N ASP A 19 23.28 -36.83 -2.42
CA ASP A 19 22.12 -36.29 -1.67
C ASP A 19 21.97 -36.89 -0.25
N ALA A 20 23.09 -37.30 0.34
CA ALA A 20 23.14 -37.89 1.67
C ALA A 20 23.96 -37.02 2.62
N LEU A 21 25.11 -36.50 2.14
CA LEU A 21 26.05 -35.73 2.95
C LEU A 21 26.46 -34.45 2.24
N VAL A 22 26.71 -33.40 3.01
CA VAL A 22 27.29 -32.14 2.53
C VAL A 22 28.52 -31.81 3.36
N TYR A 23 29.65 -31.69 2.68
CA TYR A 23 30.95 -31.30 3.24
C TYR A 23 31.13 -29.80 3.10
N PHE A 24 31.49 -29.13 4.19
CA PHE A 24 31.76 -27.70 4.19
C PHE A 24 32.64 -27.30 5.39
N PRO A 25 33.50 -26.28 5.25
CA PRO A 25 34.21 -25.71 6.38
C PRO A 25 33.24 -24.87 7.22
N TRP A 26 33.25 -25.07 8.54
CA TRP A 26 32.48 -24.27 9.50
C TRP A 26 33.40 -23.73 10.59
N LYS A 27 33.62 -22.41 10.61
CA LYS A 27 34.48 -21.72 11.60
C LYS A 27 35.86 -22.39 11.77
N GLY A 28 36.50 -22.75 10.65
CA GLY A 28 37.83 -23.40 10.65
C GLY A 28 37.83 -24.89 11.02
N VAL A 29 36.67 -25.52 11.15
CA VAL A 29 36.52 -26.96 11.39
C VAL A 29 35.86 -27.61 10.18
N ASP A 30 36.40 -28.74 9.72
CA ASP A 30 35.76 -29.54 8.69
C ASP A 30 34.50 -30.21 9.23
N ALA A 31 33.34 -29.82 8.68
CA ALA A 31 32.04 -30.27 9.12
C ALA A 31 31.35 -31.07 8.01
N VAL A 32 30.59 -32.07 8.45
CA VAL A 32 29.69 -32.83 7.60
C VAL A 32 28.29 -32.73 8.19
N ARG A 33 27.30 -32.45 7.35
CA ARG A 33 25.89 -32.53 7.70
C ARG A 33 25.17 -33.47 6.74
N SER A 34 24.06 -34.04 7.20
CA SER A 34 23.13 -34.70 6.30
C SER A 34 22.66 -33.70 5.23
N TYR A 35 22.48 -34.19 4.02
CA TYR A 35 21.79 -33.43 2.99
C TYR A 35 20.36 -33.19 3.45
N VAL A 36 20.04 -31.92 3.68
CA VAL A 36 18.69 -31.49 4.04
C VAL A 36 18.08 -30.92 2.77
N VAL A 37 17.07 -31.60 2.22
CA VAL A 37 16.14 -30.98 1.29
C VAL A 37 15.28 -30.04 2.14
N PRO A 38 15.35 -28.72 1.95
CA PRO A 38 14.46 -27.82 2.67
C PRO A 38 13.03 -28.22 2.37
N ALA A 39 12.20 -28.36 3.40
CA ALA A 39 10.77 -28.38 3.17
C ALA A 39 10.43 -27.06 2.45
N ASN A 40 9.81 -27.15 1.28
CA ASN A 40 9.20 -26.02 0.61
C ASN A 40 7.68 -26.09 0.84
N PRO A 41 7.21 -25.89 2.08
CA PRO A 41 5.79 -25.97 2.35
C PRO A 41 5.10 -24.91 1.50
N ASN A 42 4.01 -25.31 0.86
CA ASN A 42 3.07 -24.44 0.18
C ASN A 42 1.74 -24.54 0.90
N THR A 43 1.68 -23.99 2.11
CA THR A 43 0.48 -24.06 2.94
C THR A 43 -0.62 -23.15 2.38
N ALA A 44 -1.86 -23.45 2.72
CA ALA A 44 -3.00 -22.60 2.37
C ALA A 44 -2.77 -21.14 2.82
N ALA A 45 -2.30 -20.92 4.05
CA ALA A 45 -2.01 -19.59 4.58
C ALA A 45 -0.93 -18.84 3.78
N GLN A 46 0.12 -19.52 3.31
CA GLN A 46 1.13 -18.91 2.45
C GLN A 46 0.56 -18.55 1.08
N SER A 47 -0.29 -19.42 0.51
CA SER A 47 -0.98 -19.12 -0.74
C SER A 47 -1.90 -17.90 -0.58
N THR A 48 -2.69 -17.82 0.49
CA THR A 48 -3.55 -16.68 0.79
C THR A 48 -2.75 -15.38 0.86
N GLN A 49 -1.63 -15.36 1.58
CA GLN A 49 -0.82 -14.14 1.67
C GLN A 49 -0.22 -13.72 0.32
N ARG A 50 0.16 -14.68 -0.53
CA ARG A 50 0.64 -14.38 -1.90
C ARG A 50 -0.48 -13.81 -2.76
N THR A 51 -1.67 -14.41 -2.70
CA THR A 51 -2.86 -13.92 -3.42
C THR A 51 -3.18 -12.47 -3.04
N ARG A 52 -3.21 -12.15 -1.74
CA ARG A 52 -3.40 -10.77 -1.26
C ARG A 52 -2.43 -9.77 -1.87
N MET A 53 -1.15 -10.13 -1.91
CA MET A 53 -0.13 -9.27 -2.52
C MET A 53 -0.34 -9.15 -4.03
N THR A 54 -0.67 -10.26 -4.71
CA THR A 54 -0.95 -10.25 -6.15
C THR A 54 -2.15 -9.36 -6.48
N ASP A 55 -3.24 -9.45 -5.71
CA ASP A 55 -4.46 -8.68 -5.94
C ASP A 55 -4.23 -7.19 -5.65
N ALA A 56 -3.51 -6.84 -4.59
CA ALA A 56 -3.16 -5.46 -4.28
C ALA A 56 -2.26 -4.82 -5.37
N VAL A 57 -1.31 -5.59 -5.94
CA VAL A 57 -0.47 -5.12 -7.06
C VAL A 57 -1.32 -4.93 -8.32
N ALA A 58 -2.23 -5.86 -8.60
CA ALA A 58 -3.15 -5.77 -9.73
C ALA A 58 -4.07 -4.55 -9.60
N GLU A 59 -4.54 -4.24 -8.39
CA GLU A 59 -5.33 -3.04 -8.10
C GLU A 59 -4.56 -1.76 -8.43
N TRP A 60 -3.30 -1.65 -7.99
CA TRP A 60 -2.46 -0.48 -8.30
C TRP A 60 -2.35 -0.22 -9.81
N HIS A 61 -2.09 -1.27 -10.58
CA HIS A 61 -1.95 -1.17 -12.03
C HIS A 61 -3.29 -0.99 -12.75
N GLY A 62 -4.38 -1.52 -12.19
CA GLY A 62 -5.73 -1.39 -12.74
C GLY A 62 -6.36 -0.02 -12.50
N ALA A 63 -6.03 0.64 -11.39
CA ALA A 63 -6.57 1.95 -11.02
C ALA A 63 -6.10 3.11 -11.92
N SER A 64 -5.04 2.89 -12.72
CA SER A 64 -4.48 3.89 -13.65
C SER A 64 -4.16 5.23 -12.97
N TYR A 65 -3.52 5.17 -11.80
CA TYR A 65 -3.16 6.34 -11.01
C TYR A 65 -2.34 7.36 -11.83
N SER A 66 -2.77 8.62 -11.77
CA SER A 66 -2.06 9.75 -12.37
C SER A 66 -0.78 10.09 -11.59
N ALA A 67 0.08 10.95 -12.14
CA ALA A 67 1.26 11.43 -11.41
C ALA A 67 0.87 12.16 -10.10
N ASP A 68 -0.26 12.87 -10.09
CA ASP A 68 -0.79 13.55 -8.91
C ASP A 68 -1.28 12.56 -7.86
N ASP A 69 -1.93 11.46 -8.28
CA ASP A 69 -2.33 10.38 -7.37
C ASP A 69 -1.11 9.72 -6.72
N VAL A 70 -0.08 9.43 -7.51
CA VAL A 70 1.17 8.84 -7.01
C VAL A 70 1.86 9.79 -6.02
N ALA A 71 1.89 11.09 -6.30
CA ALA A 71 2.40 12.10 -5.38
C ALA A 71 1.57 12.18 -4.09
N ALA A 72 0.25 12.06 -4.19
CA ALA A 72 -0.65 12.04 -3.04
C ALA A 72 -0.44 10.79 -2.16
N TRP A 73 -0.26 9.62 -2.77
CA TRP A 73 0.07 8.39 -2.06
C TRP A 73 1.45 8.46 -1.39
N ASN A 74 2.45 9.02 -2.07
CA ASN A 74 3.78 9.26 -1.48
C ASN A 74 3.69 10.19 -0.26
N ARG A 75 2.85 11.23 -0.32
CA ARG A 75 2.63 12.13 0.81
C ARG A 75 2.01 11.40 2.01
N LEU A 76 1.03 10.54 1.77
CA LEU A 76 0.44 9.69 2.82
C LEU A 76 1.47 8.73 3.40
N ALA A 77 2.29 8.10 2.55
CA ALA A 77 3.34 7.17 2.96
C ALA A 77 4.37 7.83 3.90
N ASN A 78 4.75 9.08 3.59
CA ASN A 78 5.70 9.87 4.38
C ASN A 78 5.20 10.29 5.77
N LEU A 79 3.92 10.08 6.10
CA LEU A 79 3.40 10.33 7.46
C LEU A 79 3.74 9.20 8.44
N GLN A 80 4.08 8.01 7.94
CA GLN A 80 4.40 6.86 8.77
C GLN A 80 5.92 6.76 9.01
N ALA A 81 6.33 6.16 10.13
CA ALA A 81 7.73 6.05 10.54
C ALA A 81 8.60 5.09 9.70
N GLY A 82 8.26 4.84 8.43
CA GLY A 82 9.03 4.02 7.51
C GLY A 82 9.12 4.68 6.15
N SER A 83 10.27 4.58 5.48
CA SER A 83 10.47 5.07 4.11
C SER A 83 9.67 4.23 3.11
N LEU A 84 8.34 4.35 3.14
CA LEU A 84 7.42 3.70 2.24
C LEU A 84 7.22 4.56 0.99
N SER A 85 7.14 3.91 -0.17
CA SER A 85 6.60 4.55 -1.37
C SER A 85 5.08 4.60 -1.29
N GLY A 86 4.47 5.46 -2.09
CA GLY A 86 3.02 5.54 -2.26
C GLY A 86 2.42 4.21 -2.71
N PHE A 87 3.11 3.48 -3.58
CA PHE A 87 2.76 2.12 -3.97
C PHE A 87 2.70 1.17 -2.75
N ASN A 88 3.77 1.13 -1.95
CA ASN A 88 3.80 0.27 -0.76
C ASN A 88 2.72 0.66 0.25
N ARG A 89 2.41 1.96 0.35
CA ARG A 89 1.35 2.46 1.22
C ARG A 89 -0.03 2.02 0.76
N MET A 90 -0.35 2.14 -0.52
CA MET A 90 -1.64 1.67 -1.07
C MET A 90 -1.78 0.15 -0.87
N VAL A 91 -0.74 -0.62 -1.23
CA VAL A 91 -0.73 -2.08 -1.05
C VAL A 91 -0.95 -2.48 0.41
N GLN A 92 -0.34 -1.77 1.36
CA GLN A 92 -0.56 -2.01 2.78
C GLN A 92 -2.03 -1.78 3.17
N GLU A 93 -2.65 -0.69 2.74
CA GLU A 93 -4.05 -0.40 3.06
C GLU A 93 -4.98 -1.45 2.44
N TYR A 94 -4.78 -1.81 1.18
CA TYR A 94 -5.55 -2.87 0.51
C TYR A 94 -5.49 -4.19 1.28
N ILE A 95 -4.27 -4.63 1.65
CA ILE A 95 -4.08 -5.89 2.36
C ILE A 95 -4.70 -5.85 3.77
N ASN A 96 -4.59 -4.71 4.48
CA ASN A 96 -5.20 -4.57 5.79
C ASN A 96 -6.72 -4.71 5.72
N GLU A 97 -7.36 -4.08 4.73
CA GLU A 97 -8.80 -4.16 4.54
C GLU A 97 -9.25 -5.55 4.08
N ASP A 98 -8.49 -6.22 3.20
CA ASP A 98 -8.76 -7.62 2.82
C ASP A 98 -8.64 -8.57 4.03
N ILE A 99 -7.69 -8.33 4.94
CA ILE A 99 -7.57 -9.09 6.20
C ILE A 99 -8.82 -8.89 7.07
N LEU A 100 -9.39 -7.69 7.08
CA LEU A 100 -10.60 -7.36 7.82
C LEU A 100 -11.87 -7.89 7.15
N GLY A 101 -11.80 -8.30 5.88
CA GLY A 101 -12.94 -8.80 5.10
C GLY A 101 -13.70 -7.72 4.34
N SER A 102 -13.16 -6.50 4.28
CA SER A 102 -13.74 -5.40 3.52
C SER A 102 -13.64 -5.64 2.01
N THR A 103 -14.61 -5.14 1.25
CA THR A 103 -14.49 -5.05 -0.21
C THR A 103 -13.78 -3.74 -0.58
N TRP A 104 -12.69 -3.82 -1.36
CA TRP A 104 -11.97 -2.63 -1.80
C TRP A 104 -12.75 -1.85 -2.85
N GLU A 105 -13.04 -0.58 -2.57
CA GLU A 105 -13.68 0.34 -3.52
C GLU A 105 -12.61 1.20 -4.21
N ARG A 106 -12.32 0.88 -5.47
CA ARG A 106 -11.33 1.60 -6.30
C ARG A 106 -11.72 3.07 -6.45
N MET A 107 -10.75 3.96 -6.21
CA MET A 107 -10.82 5.39 -6.50
C MET A 107 -9.51 5.87 -7.10
N SER A 108 -9.57 6.73 -8.10
CA SER A 108 -8.39 7.30 -8.77
C SER A 108 -8.68 8.70 -9.34
N ASP A 109 -7.67 9.35 -9.91
CA ASP A 109 -7.77 10.69 -10.51
C ASP A 109 -8.34 11.74 -9.54
N GLY A 110 -7.78 11.77 -8.34
CA GLY A 110 -8.10 12.78 -7.34
C GLY A 110 -7.46 14.12 -7.69
N LEU A 111 -8.22 15.20 -7.64
CA LEU A 111 -7.71 16.53 -8.04
C LEU A 111 -8.52 17.68 -7.45
N SER A 112 -7.89 18.85 -7.43
CA SER A 112 -8.53 20.13 -7.11
C SER A 112 -8.79 20.94 -8.39
N LEU A 113 -9.96 21.57 -8.45
CA LEU A 113 -10.40 22.43 -9.54
C LEU A 113 -10.78 23.80 -9.01
N SER A 114 -10.67 24.82 -9.87
CA SER A 114 -11.16 26.17 -9.62
C SER A 114 -10.78 26.75 -8.24
N PRO A 115 -9.50 26.71 -7.83
CA PRO A 115 -9.12 27.25 -6.53
C PRO A 115 -9.38 28.75 -6.47
N SER A 116 -10.02 29.18 -5.38
CA SER A 116 -10.29 30.57 -5.04
C SER A 116 -9.74 30.91 -3.66
N ALA A 117 -10.02 32.13 -3.18
CA ALA A 117 -9.64 32.57 -1.84
C ALA A 117 -10.40 31.82 -0.73
N ILE A 118 -11.60 31.29 -1.04
CA ILE A 118 -12.54 30.75 -0.03
C ILE A 118 -12.97 29.31 -0.31
N ASN A 119 -12.66 28.75 -1.47
CA ASN A 119 -13.06 27.40 -1.84
C ASN A 119 -12.17 26.80 -2.95
N PHE A 120 -12.32 25.50 -3.17
CA PHE A 120 -11.96 24.80 -4.39
C PHE A 120 -12.90 23.61 -4.56
N ASP A 121 -13.00 23.06 -5.76
CA ASP A 121 -13.76 21.83 -6.00
C ASP A 121 -12.81 20.63 -5.92
N ALA A 122 -13.10 19.67 -5.04
CA ALA A 122 -12.42 18.37 -5.03
C ALA A 122 -13.16 17.41 -5.97
N ARG A 123 -12.43 16.71 -6.82
CA ARG A 123 -12.97 15.67 -7.73
C ARG A 123 -12.22 14.36 -7.54
N VAL A 124 -12.93 13.25 -7.70
CA VAL A 124 -12.34 11.90 -7.81
C VAL A 124 -13.13 11.06 -8.82
N THR A 125 -12.44 10.12 -9.46
CA THR A 125 -13.06 9.10 -10.31
C THR A 125 -13.32 7.84 -9.47
N LYS A 126 -14.58 7.41 -9.46
CA LYS A 126 -15.06 6.20 -8.80
C LYS A 126 -16.33 5.75 -9.50
N ALA A 127 -16.50 4.44 -9.69
CA ALA A 127 -17.74 3.86 -10.18
C ALA A 127 -18.97 4.51 -9.50
N SER A 128 -19.90 5.03 -10.31
CA SER A 128 -21.08 5.80 -9.89
C SER A 128 -22.09 5.02 -9.03
N ALA A 129 -21.93 3.71 -8.90
CA ALA A 129 -22.70 2.88 -7.98
C ALA A 129 -22.04 2.77 -6.59
N GLY A 130 -22.88 2.49 -5.58
CA GLY A 130 -22.43 2.19 -4.22
C GLY A 130 -22.35 3.42 -3.32
N ASN A 131 -21.40 3.40 -2.38
CA ASN A 131 -21.25 4.46 -1.39
C ASN A 131 -20.72 5.75 -2.03
N ALA A 132 -21.24 6.89 -1.57
CA ALA A 132 -20.73 8.19 -1.94
C ALA A 132 -19.39 8.45 -1.24
N PRO A 133 -18.33 8.87 -1.96
CA PRO A 133 -17.10 9.30 -1.34
C PRO A 133 -17.31 10.49 -0.43
N THR A 134 -16.49 10.59 0.61
CA THR A 134 -16.41 11.75 1.49
C THR A 134 -15.04 12.40 1.31
N VAL A 135 -15.03 13.69 0.98
CA VAL A 135 -13.80 14.48 1.03
C VAL A 135 -13.55 14.90 2.47
N ARG A 136 -12.29 14.83 2.91
CA ARG A 136 -11.84 15.31 4.23
C ARG A 136 -10.70 16.29 4.03
N TRP A 137 -10.70 17.42 4.73
CA TRP A 137 -9.67 18.45 4.57
C TRP A 137 -9.28 19.17 5.86
N GLY A 138 -8.07 19.72 5.86
CA GLY A 138 -7.50 20.51 6.96
C GLY A 138 -6.21 21.21 6.56
N THR A 139 -5.62 21.97 7.49
CA THR A 139 -4.33 22.65 7.28
C THR A 139 -3.12 21.79 7.63
N SER A 140 -3.37 20.58 8.16
CA SER A 140 -2.36 19.59 8.48
C SER A 140 -2.66 18.26 7.75
N PRO A 141 -1.65 17.56 7.24
CA PRO A 141 -1.85 16.24 6.63
C PRO A 141 -2.26 15.16 7.65
N THR A 142 -2.06 15.39 8.95
CA THR A 142 -2.43 14.45 10.03
C THR A 142 -3.73 14.82 10.74
N ASN A 143 -4.29 16.00 10.48
CA ASN A 143 -5.52 16.47 11.10
C ASN A 143 -6.40 17.19 10.08
N MET A 144 -7.45 16.49 9.63
CA MET A 144 -8.43 16.96 8.65
C MET A 144 -9.83 16.93 9.28
N PRO A 145 -10.20 17.94 10.09
CA PRO A 145 -11.44 17.91 10.88
C PRO A 145 -12.70 18.17 10.05
N ASN A 146 -12.56 18.74 8.86
CA ASN A 146 -13.70 19.07 8.02
C ASN A 146 -13.95 17.95 7.01
N SER A 147 -15.21 17.69 6.70
CA SER A 147 -15.61 16.67 5.74
C SER A 147 -16.92 17.01 5.06
N GLU A 148 -17.08 16.57 3.82
CA GLU A 148 -18.29 16.76 3.01
C GLU A 148 -18.51 15.53 2.13
N VAL A 149 -19.76 15.10 1.99
CA VAL A 149 -20.10 13.99 1.09
C VAL A 149 -20.10 14.50 -0.35
N MET A 150 -19.45 13.76 -1.25
CA MET A 150 -19.35 14.14 -2.66
C MET A 150 -20.63 13.81 -3.41
N LEU A 151 -20.98 14.67 -4.37
CA LEU A 151 -22.11 14.50 -5.28
C LEU A 151 -21.68 13.72 -6.50
N ASP A 152 -22.52 12.78 -6.94
CA ASP A 152 -22.35 12.08 -8.21
C ASP A 152 -22.69 13.03 -9.37
N LEU A 153 -21.74 13.20 -10.28
CA LEU A 153 -21.90 13.96 -11.52
C LEU A 153 -22.23 13.07 -12.72
N GLY A 154 -22.34 11.75 -12.51
CA GLY A 154 -22.46 10.73 -13.54
C GLY A 154 -21.12 10.42 -14.20
N GLY A 155 -21.06 9.30 -14.94
CA GLY A 155 -19.85 8.91 -15.66
C GLY A 155 -18.66 8.61 -14.76
N ASP A 156 -18.92 8.04 -13.58
CA ASP A 156 -17.94 7.68 -12.56
C ASP A 156 -17.17 8.87 -11.96
N LEU A 157 -17.79 10.06 -11.97
CA LEU A 157 -17.20 11.28 -11.45
C LEU A 157 -17.94 11.78 -10.22
N TRP A 158 -17.18 12.06 -9.16
CA TRP A 158 -17.70 12.59 -7.91
C TRP A 158 -17.06 13.95 -7.61
N ARG A 159 -17.85 14.89 -7.06
CA ARG A 159 -17.37 16.23 -6.72
C ARG A 159 -17.94 16.75 -5.40
N ALA A 160 -17.12 17.43 -4.62
CA ALA A 160 -17.58 18.27 -3.51
C ALA A 160 -16.88 19.64 -3.57
N THR A 161 -17.61 20.69 -3.20
CA THR A 161 -17.02 22.01 -3.00
C THR A 161 -16.45 22.08 -1.59
N VAL A 162 -15.16 22.32 -1.48
CA VAL A 162 -14.43 22.41 -0.22
C VAL A 162 -14.47 23.86 0.25
N ALA A 163 -15.29 24.15 1.26
CA ALA A 163 -15.53 25.48 1.81
C ALA A 163 -16.03 25.40 3.27
N PRO A 164 -15.93 26.48 4.07
CA PRO A 164 -15.20 27.71 3.80
C PRO A 164 -13.69 27.55 4.05
N LEU A 165 -12.88 28.29 3.30
CA LEU A 165 -11.42 28.32 3.42
C LEU A 165 -10.90 29.74 3.65
N SER A 166 -9.68 29.83 4.18
CA SER A 166 -8.94 31.07 4.32
C SER A 166 -8.05 31.30 3.10
N ALA A 167 -7.94 32.55 2.66
CA ALA A 167 -7.08 32.95 1.55
C ALA A 167 -5.60 32.63 1.81
N SER A 168 -4.83 32.43 0.74
CA SER A 168 -3.37 32.17 0.77
C SER A 168 -2.91 31.00 1.66
N THR A 169 -3.81 30.08 2.00
CA THR A 169 -3.58 28.98 2.96
C THR A 169 -3.42 27.66 2.22
N LEU A 170 -2.45 26.85 2.64
CA LEU A 170 -2.26 25.50 2.13
C LEU A 170 -3.20 24.54 2.86
N TYR A 171 -4.06 23.88 2.11
CA TYR A 171 -4.93 22.82 2.59
C TYR A 171 -4.45 21.47 2.09
N TYR A 172 -4.59 20.47 2.96
CA TYR A 172 -4.43 19.06 2.68
C TYR A 172 -5.81 18.43 2.65
N PHE A 173 -6.05 17.55 1.67
CA PHE A 173 -7.31 16.84 1.57
C PHE A 173 -7.11 15.41 1.09
N THR A 174 -8.01 14.53 1.49
CA THR A 174 -8.09 13.14 1.04
C THR A 174 -9.55 12.80 0.78
N MET A 175 -9.79 11.71 0.06
CA MET A 175 -11.13 11.21 -0.20
C MET A 175 -11.15 9.73 0.16
N ASP A 176 -12.18 9.32 0.87
CA ASP A 176 -12.42 7.94 1.22
C ASP A 176 -13.90 7.58 1.10
N VAL A 177 -14.18 6.28 1.01
CA VAL A 177 -15.52 5.77 0.74
C VAL A 177 -15.76 4.47 1.53
N GLY A 178 -17.01 4.25 1.91
CA GLY A 178 -17.43 3.09 2.68
C GLY A 178 -17.05 3.17 4.16
N ALA A 179 -17.21 2.04 4.85
CA ALA A 179 -16.77 1.83 6.22
C ALA A 179 -16.10 0.46 6.40
N SER A 180 -14.86 0.45 6.92
CA SER A 180 -14.21 -0.78 7.39
C SER A 180 -14.99 -1.38 8.57
N PRO A 181 -15.25 -2.71 8.63
CA PRO A 181 -14.73 -3.77 7.77
C PRO A 181 -15.72 -4.27 6.68
N THR A 182 -16.52 -3.40 6.07
CA THR A 182 -17.57 -3.78 5.11
C THR A 182 -17.13 -3.49 3.68
N ASP A 183 -16.89 -2.23 3.40
CA ASP A 183 -16.46 -1.68 2.14
C ASP A 183 -15.50 -0.54 2.44
N TRP A 184 -14.39 -0.44 1.71
CA TRP A 184 -13.44 0.62 1.96
C TRP A 184 -12.64 0.98 0.72
N GLY A 185 -12.51 2.28 0.49
CA GLY A 185 -11.59 2.81 -0.50
C GLY A 185 -11.02 4.13 0.00
N ARG A 186 -9.79 4.44 -0.40
CA ARG A 186 -9.15 5.72 -0.13
C ARG A 186 -8.16 6.08 -1.22
N VAL A 187 -7.99 7.38 -1.44
CA VAL A 187 -6.88 7.95 -2.23
C VAL A 187 -5.81 8.58 -1.32
N GLY A 188 -4.68 8.97 -1.90
CA GLY A 188 -3.63 9.67 -1.18
C GLY A 188 -4.06 11.03 -0.58
N ILE A 189 -3.08 11.75 -0.03
CA ILE A 189 -3.30 13.12 0.47
C ILE A 189 -2.88 14.11 -0.60
N TYR A 190 -3.85 14.85 -1.14
CA TYR A 190 -3.64 15.95 -2.08
C TYR A 190 -3.44 17.27 -1.35
N THR A 191 -2.99 18.27 -2.08
CA THR A 191 -2.71 19.60 -1.54
C THR A 191 -3.22 20.68 -2.47
N GLN A 192 -3.86 21.70 -1.92
CA GLN A 192 -4.29 22.89 -2.66
C GLN A 192 -3.98 24.14 -1.85
N ARG A 193 -3.37 25.15 -2.49
CA ARG A 193 -3.22 26.49 -1.91
C ARG A 193 -4.34 27.39 -2.42
N THR A 194 -5.08 28.02 -1.54
CA THR A 194 -6.10 29.02 -1.92
C THR A 194 -5.45 30.27 -2.49
N THR A 195 -6.16 30.97 -3.38
CA THR A 195 -5.66 32.21 -3.95
C THR A 195 -5.65 33.33 -2.90
N ALA A 196 -5.00 34.45 -3.25
CA ALA A 196 -5.14 35.68 -2.48
C ALA A 196 -6.58 36.20 -2.54
#